data_AF-A0A366LB35-F1
#
_entry.id   AF-A0A366LB35-F1
#
_cell.length_a   1.000
_cell.length_b   1.000
_cell.length_c   1.000
_cell.angle_alpha   90.00
_cell.angle_beta   90.00
_cell.angle_gamma   90.00
#
_symmetry.space_group_name_H-M   'P 1'
#
loop_
_entity.id
_entity.type
_entity.pdbx_description
1 polymer ?
#
loop_
_entity_poly.entity_id
_entity_poly.type
_entity_poly.pdbx_seq_one_letter_code
_entity_poly.pdbx_strand_id
1 'polypeptide(L)'
;MKKQISFFLLATFAVLLFACSKRQAEELKPTVPTGPNGPTPVTTANVTYTNFAGALFQTKCNSCHGPNGALKSIWLFNGLASVKNDTRVANSVLVTKTMPKGGTLTVSERELLQAWFDKGMPE
;
A
#
# COMPACT_ATOMS: atom_id res chain seq x y z
N MET A 1 47.37 22.89 5.05
CA MET A 1 46.43 22.68 3.92
C MET A 1 45.76 21.29 3.91
N LYS A 2 46.48 20.17 4.11
CA LYS A 2 45.89 18.81 4.15
C LYS A 2 44.89 18.52 5.29
N LYS A 3 45.09 19.09 6.48
CA LYS A 3 44.18 18.90 7.63
C LYS A 3 42.82 19.60 7.45
N GLN A 4 42.77 20.74 6.76
CA GLN A 4 41.51 21.47 6.53
C GLN A 4 40.64 20.82 5.44
N ILE A 5 41.26 20.19 4.44
CA ILE A 5 40.56 19.39 3.41
C ILE A 5 39.86 18.17 4.04
N SER A 6 40.47 17.56 5.06
CA SER A 6 39.89 16.41 5.78
C SER A 6 38.65 16.79 6.61
N PHE A 7 38.64 17.98 7.22
CA PHE A 7 37.46 18.49 7.94
C PHE A 7 36.32 18.85 6.98
N PHE A 8 36.63 19.38 5.80
CA PHE A 8 35.63 19.72 4.78
C PHE A 8 34.97 18.48 4.14
N LEU A 9 35.72 17.38 3.98
CA LEU A 9 35.21 16.09 3.50
C LEU A 9 34.33 15.37 4.53
N LEU A 10 34.62 15.52 5.83
CA LEU A 10 33.81 14.91 6.88
C LEU A 10 32.50 15.69 7.11
N ALA A 11 32.53 17.02 6.98
CA ALA A 11 31.35 17.87 7.11
C ALA A 11 30.35 17.69 5.96
N THR A 12 30.82 17.39 4.75
CA THR A 12 29.96 17.16 3.57
C THR A 12 29.27 15.80 3.60
N PHE A 13 29.86 14.78 4.22
CA PHE A 13 29.23 13.46 4.39
C PHE A 13 28.10 13.46 5.43
N ALA A 14 28.18 14.31 6.47
CA ALA A 14 27.15 14.42 7.51
C ALA A 14 25.82 15.02 7.00
N VAL A 15 25.88 15.90 5.99
CA VAL A 15 24.69 16.56 5.41
C VAL A 15 23.86 15.58 4.55
N LEU A 16 24.49 14.55 3.98
CA LEU A 16 23.81 13.53 3.16
C LEU A 16 22.95 12.56 3.97
N LEU A 17 23.17 12.44 5.29
CA LEU A 17 22.39 11.54 6.16
C LEU A 17 21.03 12.13 6.59
N PHE A 18 20.79 13.44 6.41
CA PHE A 18 19.50 14.09 6.71
C PHE A 18 18.56 14.18 5.49
N ALA A 19 19.01 13.82 4.30
CA ALA A 19 18.18 13.87 3.08
C ALA A 19 17.22 12.67 2.93
N CYS A 20 17.29 11.66 3.81
CA CYS A 20 16.33 10.55 3.86
C CYS A 20 15.05 10.90 4.65
N SER A 21 14.74 12.17 4.87
CA SER A 21 13.45 12.57 5.42
C SER A 21 12.40 12.60 4.32
N LYS A 22 11.68 11.48 4.20
CA LYS A 22 10.26 11.43 3.86
C LYS A 22 9.90 11.78 2.41
N ARG A 23 10.24 10.87 1.50
CA ARG A 23 9.25 10.49 0.47
C ARG A 23 8.31 9.46 1.09
N GLN A 24 7.39 9.93 1.93
CA GLN A 24 6.20 9.13 2.22
C GLN A 24 5.49 8.98 0.87
N ALA A 25 5.53 7.78 0.30
CA ALA A 25 4.54 7.42 -0.71
C ALA A 25 3.19 7.79 -0.11
N GLU A 26 2.49 8.74 -0.74
CA GLU A 26 1.21 9.30 -0.29
C GLU A 26 0.39 8.17 0.33
N GLU A 27 0.30 8.15 1.66
CA GLU A 27 -0.44 7.11 2.37
C GLU A 27 -1.89 7.29 1.92
N LEU A 28 -2.52 6.20 1.48
CA LEU A 28 -3.93 6.26 1.09
C LEU A 28 -4.70 6.79 2.29
N LYS A 29 -5.19 8.04 2.20
CA LYS A 29 -6.18 8.61 3.12
C LYS A 29 -7.54 8.31 2.50
N PRO A 30 -8.18 7.18 2.85
CA PRO A 30 -9.38 6.75 2.16
C PRO A 30 -10.53 7.59 2.71
N THR A 31 -10.97 8.58 1.94
CA THR A 31 -12.18 9.35 2.20
C THR A 31 -13.20 9.04 1.11
N VAL A 32 -14.43 8.74 1.52
CA VAL A 32 -15.56 8.46 0.60
C VAL A 32 -16.07 9.77 -0.02
N PRO A 33 -16.57 9.78 -1.27
CA PRO A 33 -17.26 10.94 -1.83
C PRO A 33 -18.46 11.37 -0.98
N THR A 34 -18.62 12.69 -0.90
CA THR A 34 -19.51 13.47 -0.04
C THR A 34 -20.99 13.04 -0.11
N GLY A 35 -21.50 12.45 0.98
CA GLY A 35 -22.93 12.48 1.30
C GLY A 35 -23.31 13.82 1.98
N PRO A 36 -24.59 14.06 2.32
CA PRO A 36 -25.05 15.33 2.89
C PRO A 36 -24.35 15.77 4.19
N ASN A 37 -23.56 14.88 4.82
CA ASN A 37 -22.85 15.10 6.08
C ASN A 37 -21.30 15.18 5.95
N GLY A 38 -20.76 15.31 4.73
CA GLY A 38 -19.29 15.36 4.51
C GLY A 38 -18.64 13.99 4.26
N PRO A 39 -17.29 13.94 4.13
CA PRO A 39 -16.57 12.69 3.90
C PRO A 39 -16.68 11.78 5.12
N THR A 40 -17.25 10.59 4.95
CA THR A 40 -17.24 9.57 6.01
C THR A 40 -15.86 8.89 6.01
N PRO A 41 -15.13 8.86 7.15
CA PRO A 41 -13.87 8.13 7.23
C PRO A 41 -14.09 6.64 6.97
N VAL A 42 -13.17 6.01 6.23
CA VAL A 42 -13.16 4.55 6.12
C VAL A 42 -12.58 3.96 7.41
N THR A 43 -13.33 3.01 7.97
CA THR A 43 -13.05 2.30 9.21
C THR A 43 -13.22 0.81 8.98
N THR A 44 -12.73 -0.02 9.91
CA THR A 44 -12.95 -1.47 9.87
C THR A 44 -14.44 -1.84 9.84
N ALA A 45 -15.31 -1.01 10.42
CA ALA A 45 -16.76 -1.21 10.43
C ALA A 45 -17.42 -0.97 9.07
N ASN A 46 -16.94 -0.01 8.26
CA ASN A 46 -17.59 0.40 7.00
C ASN A 46 -16.74 0.16 5.75
N VAL A 47 -15.58 -0.49 5.86
CA VAL A 47 -14.71 -0.80 4.72
C VAL A 47 -15.41 -1.67 3.68
N THR A 48 -15.23 -1.31 2.40
CA THR A 48 -15.70 -2.02 1.21
C THR A 48 -14.63 -1.97 0.10
N TYR A 49 -14.91 -2.64 -1.02
CA TYR A 49 -14.05 -2.58 -2.20
C TYR A 49 -14.01 -1.15 -2.78
N THR A 50 -15.17 -0.53 -2.93
CA THR A 50 -15.37 0.77 -3.58
C THR A 50 -14.74 1.91 -2.79
N ASN A 51 -14.75 1.84 -1.46
CA ASN A 51 -14.20 2.92 -0.62
C ASN A 51 -12.72 2.75 -0.24
N PHE A 52 -12.14 1.55 -0.38
CA PHE A 52 -10.77 1.30 0.05
C PHE A 52 -10.08 0.16 -0.70
N ALA A 53 -10.59 -1.07 -0.62
CA ALA A 53 -9.79 -2.24 -1.02
C ALA A 53 -9.42 -2.22 -2.51
N GLY A 54 -10.32 -1.75 -3.38
CA GLY A 54 -10.05 -1.58 -4.80
C GLY A 54 -8.91 -0.60 -5.08
N ALA A 55 -8.90 0.56 -4.41
CA ALA A 55 -7.82 1.53 -4.51
C ALA A 55 -6.49 0.96 -3.98
N LEU A 56 -6.53 0.19 -2.90
CA LEU A 56 -5.34 -0.48 -2.37
C LEU A 56 -4.74 -1.46 -3.38
N PHE A 57 -5.55 -2.35 -3.96
CA PHE A 57 -5.08 -3.31 -4.98
C PHE A 57 -4.58 -2.59 -6.23
N GLN A 58 -5.28 -1.53 -6.66
CA GLN A 58 -4.87 -0.74 -7.81
C GLN A 58 -3.52 -0.05 -7.59
N THR A 59 -3.26 0.48 -6.40
CA THR A 59 -2.04 1.25 -6.12
C THR A 59 -0.86 0.36 -5.74
N LYS A 60 -1.09 -0.71 -4.97
CA LYS A 60 -0.01 -1.52 -4.36
C LYS A 60 0.23 -2.86 -5.05
N CYS A 61 -0.74 -3.36 -5.84
CA CYS A 61 -0.68 -4.70 -6.42
C CYS A 61 -0.66 -4.70 -7.96
N ASN A 62 -1.37 -3.76 -8.60
CA ASN A 62 -1.59 -3.75 -10.04
C ASN A 62 -0.31 -3.62 -10.89
N SER A 63 0.76 -2.98 -10.40
CA SER A 63 2.00 -2.86 -11.17
C SER A 63 2.64 -4.21 -11.52
N CYS A 64 2.52 -5.20 -10.62
CA CYS A 64 3.02 -6.54 -10.83
C CYS A 64 1.92 -7.51 -11.28
N HIS A 65 0.70 -7.34 -10.79
CA HIS A 65 -0.41 -8.28 -10.98
C HIS A 65 -1.49 -7.80 -11.96
N GLY A 66 -1.43 -6.59 -12.47
CA GLY A 66 -2.41 -6.06 -13.43
C GLY A 66 -2.27 -6.66 -14.84
N PRO A 67 -3.11 -6.24 -15.81
CA PRO A 67 -3.08 -6.75 -17.18
C PRO A 67 -1.71 -6.63 -17.88
N ASN A 68 -0.94 -5.60 -17.51
CA ASN A 68 0.41 -5.33 -18.02
C ASN A 68 1.52 -5.73 -17.04
N GLY A 69 1.17 -6.32 -15.90
CA GLY A 69 2.11 -6.69 -14.85
C GLY A 69 2.90 -7.95 -15.19
N ALA A 70 4.17 -7.98 -14.77
CA ALA A 70 5.07 -9.10 -15.03
C ALA A 70 4.66 -10.41 -14.34
N LEU A 71 3.83 -10.35 -13.29
CA LEU A 71 3.40 -11.50 -12.48
C LEU A 71 1.92 -11.87 -12.70
N LYS A 72 1.29 -11.34 -13.75
CA LYS A 72 -0.13 -11.63 -14.08
C LYS A 72 -0.44 -13.10 -14.32
N SER A 73 0.55 -13.90 -14.72
CA SER A 73 0.40 -15.35 -14.92
C SER A 73 0.29 -16.12 -13.60
N ILE A 74 0.77 -15.57 -12.49
CA ILE A 74 0.64 -16.17 -11.15
C ILE A 74 -0.72 -15.82 -10.56
N TRP A 75 -1.05 -14.54 -10.63
CA TRP A 75 -2.35 -13.98 -10.26
C TRP A 75 -2.56 -12.68 -11.04
N LEU A 76 -3.69 -12.60 -11.75
CA LEU A 76 -4.11 -11.42 -12.50
C LEU A 76 -5.15 -10.65 -11.69
N PHE A 77 -4.81 -9.43 -11.27
CA PHE A 77 -5.77 -8.47 -10.75
C PHE A 77 -6.53 -7.84 -11.92
N ASN A 78 -7.83 -8.11 -12.00
CA ASN A 78 -8.75 -7.54 -12.99
C ASN A 78 -10.10 -7.12 -12.38
N GLY A 79 -10.09 -6.79 -11.08
CA GLY A 79 -11.27 -6.36 -10.32
C GLY A 79 -11.61 -7.27 -9.15
N LEU A 80 -12.71 -6.96 -8.47
CA LEU A 80 -13.14 -7.62 -7.23
C LEU A 80 -13.20 -9.15 -7.36
N ALA A 81 -13.72 -9.68 -8.48
CA ALA A 81 -13.84 -11.12 -8.70
C ALA A 81 -12.48 -11.85 -8.65
N SER A 82 -11.40 -11.26 -9.17
CA SER A 82 -10.06 -11.87 -9.10
C SER A 82 -9.52 -12.02 -7.69
N VAL A 83 -9.96 -11.15 -6.77
CA VAL A 83 -9.59 -11.20 -5.36
C VAL A 83 -10.46 -12.22 -4.64
N LYS A 84 -11.78 -12.18 -4.86
CA LYS A 84 -12.75 -13.08 -4.21
C LYS A 84 -12.53 -14.56 -4.54
N ASN A 85 -12.15 -14.84 -5.77
CA ASN A 85 -12.04 -16.22 -6.27
C ASN A 85 -10.67 -16.86 -5.98
N ASP A 86 -9.74 -16.15 -5.34
CA ASP A 86 -8.39 -16.66 -5.08
C ASP A 86 -7.96 -16.42 -3.63
N THR A 87 -8.10 -17.45 -2.80
CA THR A 87 -7.74 -17.42 -1.37
C THR A 87 -6.25 -17.16 -1.13
N ARG A 88 -5.39 -17.39 -2.14
CA ARG A 88 -3.95 -17.13 -2.04
C ARG A 88 -3.66 -15.64 -1.88
N VAL A 89 -4.54 -14.76 -2.36
CA VAL A 89 -4.38 -13.30 -2.21
C VAL A 89 -4.39 -12.92 -0.73
N ALA A 90 -5.43 -13.32 0.01
CA ALA A 90 -5.54 -13.07 1.44
C ALA A 90 -4.36 -13.72 2.20
N ASN A 91 -4.04 -14.96 1.89
CA ASN A 91 -2.93 -15.67 2.53
C ASN A 91 -1.58 -14.95 2.33
N SER A 92 -1.28 -14.53 1.09
CA SER A 92 0.00 -13.90 0.76
C SER A 92 0.17 -12.51 1.40
N VAL A 93 -0.92 -11.77 1.55
CA VAL A 93 -0.90 -10.39 2.05
C VAL A 93 -1.06 -10.31 3.57
N LEU A 94 -1.94 -11.13 4.15
CA LEU A 94 -2.35 -11.01 5.56
C LEU A 94 -1.69 -12.06 6.45
N VAL A 95 -1.54 -13.30 5.97
CA VAL A 95 -1.02 -14.43 6.76
C VAL A 95 0.49 -14.52 6.66
N THR A 96 1.00 -14.84 5.46
CA THR A 96 2.45 -15.00 5.24
C THR A 96 3.17 -13.68 5.06
N LYS A 97 2.44 -12.60 4.74
CA LYS A 97 2.95 -11.24 4.56
C LYS A 97 4.11 -11.17 3.56
N THR A 98 4.08 -12.05 2.55
CA THR A 98 5.09 -12.13 1.49
C THR A 98 4.83 -11.16 0.34
N MET A 99 3.64 -10.54 0.34
CA MET A 99 3.20 -9.52 -0.60
C MET A 99 2.84 -8.21 0.14
N PRO A 100 3.04 -7.05 -0.49
CA PRO A 100 3.61 -6.84 -1.83
C PRO A 100 5.14 -7.01 -1.87
N LYS A 101 5.69 -7.55 -2.98
CA LYS A 101 7.14 -7.62 -3.20
C LYS A 101 7.70 -6.22 -3.45
N GLY A 102 8.82 -5.89 -2.79
CA GLY A 102 9.48 -4.59 -2.94
C GLY A 102 8.69 -3.41 -2.33
N GLY A 103 7.66 -3.69 -1.53
CA GLY A 103 6.86 -2.68 -0.85
C GLY A 103 6.34 -3.21 0.48
N THR A 104 5.47 -2.43 1.12
CA THR A 104 4.76 -2.85 2.32
C THR A 104 3.37 -2.23 2.36
N LEU A 105 2.51 -2.81 3.19
CA LEU A 105 1.28 -2.15 3.63
C LEU A 105 1.55 -1.50 4.99
N THR A 106 0.99 -0.31 5.20
CA THR A 106 0.94 0.30 6.53
C THR A 106 0.10 -0.57 7.48
N VAL A 107 0.17 -0.27 8.78
CA VAL A 107 -0.64 -0.97 9.79
C VAL A 107 -2.13 -0.75 9.51
N SER A 108 -2.53 0.51 9.28
CA SER A 108 -3.91 0.90 8.95
C SER A 108 -4.41 0.23 7.66
N GLU A 109 -3.60 0.21 6.60
CA GLU A 109 -3.95 -0.45 5.34
C GLU A 109 -4.21 -1.94 5.55
N ARG A 110 -3.39 -2.59 6.39
CA ARG A 110 -3.50 -4.02 6.69
C ARG A 110 -4.73 -4.33 7.56
N GLU A 111 -5.02 -3.50 8.55
CA GLU A 111 -6.19 -3.64 9.42
C GLU A 111 -7.49 -3.47 8.64
N LEU A 112 -7.57 -2.45 7.78
CA LEU A 112 -8.73 -2.23 6.92
C LEU A 112 -8.90 -3.38 5.91
N LEU A 113 -7.81 -3.87 5.32
CA LEU A 113 -7.85 -5.00 4.40
C LEU A 113 -8.29 -6.28 5.11
N GLN A 114 -7.78 -6.55 6.31
CA GLN A 114 -8.19 -7.69 7.14
C GLN A 114 -9.69 -7.62 7.44
N ALA A 115 -10.19 -6.48 7.94
CA ALA A 115 -11.61 -6.29 8.22
C ALA A 115 -12.48 -6.46 6.97
N TRP A 116 -12.00 -6.03 5.81
CA TRP A 116 -12.71 -6.23 4.55
C TRP A 116 -12.84 -7.71 4.17
N PHE A 117 -11.78 -8.50 4.31
CA PHE A 117 -11.84 -9.95 4.12
C PHE A 117 -12.76 -10.63 5.14
N ASP A 118 -12.65 -10.26 6.42
CA ASP A 118 -13.46 -10.83 7.51
C ASP A 118 -14.96 -10.57 7.33
N LYS A 119 -15.32 -9.45 6.71
CA LYS A 119 -16.70 -9.08 6.36
C LYS A 119 -17.23 -9.75 5.08
N GLY A 120 -16.47 -10.69 4.49
CA GLY A 120 -16.88 -11.37 3.25
C GLY A 120 -16.68 -10.52 1.99
N MET A 121 -15.73 -9.58 2.00
CA MET A 121 -15.35 -8.75 0.86
C MET A 121 -16.53 -7.98 0.24
N PRO A 122 -17.24 -7.12 1.01
CA PRO A 122 -18.33 -6.31 0.48
C PRO A 122 -17.83 -5.35 -0.61
N GLU A 123 -18.65 -5.10 -1.62
CA GLU A 123 -18.35 -4.16 -2.70
C GLU A 123 -18.48 -2.70 -2.26
#